data_AF-A0A924VUT4-F1
#
_entry.id   AF-A0A924VUT4-F1
#
_cell.length_a   1.000
_cell.length_b   1.000
_cell.length_c   1.000
_cell.angle_alpha   90.00
_cell.angle_beta   90.00
_cell.angle_gamma   90.00
#
_symmetry.space_group_name_H-M   'P 1'
#
loop_
_entity.id
_entity.type
_entity.pdbx_description
1 polymer ?
#
loop_
_entity_poly.entity_id
_entity_poly.type
_entity_poly.pdbx_seq_one_letter_code
_entity_poly.pdbx_strand_id
1 'polypeptide(L)'
;MKQFLCVLMIYFLVGCTPQTQPDLPQTSSIPSPEQTALPLPTPSVLKSFSTPILDKKKARLDNIALAIKPIDGKILKPQEEFSFNKTVGERTAERGFQKAIIFFQGKKVHGEGGGICQISTSLFNVAELAGLKITERHKHTEKVDYIEEGKDATVSYGEADLRFVNTFDFPIQIKVSMTKDKMTATLYKMP
;
A
#
# COMPACT_ATOMS: atom_id res chain seq x y z
N MET A 1 -48.38 21.66 41.54
CA MET A 1 -49.70 22.21 41.12
C MET A 1 -50.23 21.25 40.06
N LYS A 2 -51.20 20.39 40.38
CA LYS A 2 -52.66 20.59 40.18
C LYS A 2 -52.97 20.82 38.68
N GLN A 3 -53.93 20.22 37.99
CA GLN A 3 -55.13 19.41 38.31
C GLN A 3 -55.89 19.44 36.96
N PHE A 4 -56.38 18.30 36.43
CA PHE A 4 -57.73 18.17 35.82
C PHE A 4 -57.97 18.85 34.44
N LEU A 5 -58.94 18.51 33.60
CA LEU A 5 -59.96 17.45 33.47
C LEU A 5 -60.75 17.81 32.19
N CYS A 6 -60.87 16.85 31.26
CA CYS A 6 -62.10 16.44 30.52
C CYS A 6 -63.02 17.49 29.84
N VAL A 7 -63.56 17.14 28.66
CA VAL A 7 -64.97 16.76 28.45
C VAL A 7 -65.29 16.60 26.94
N LEU A 8 -65.83 15.41 26.64
CA LEU A 8 -66.83 14.97 25.64
C LEU A 8 -67.04 15.75 24.33
N MET A 9 -67.26 14.99 23.24
CA MET A 9 -68.57 14.99 22.57
C MET A 9 -68.78 13.79 21.60
N ILE A 10 -69.90 13.10 21.86
CA ILE A 10 -70.90 12.58 20.91
C ILE A 10 -70.67 11.23 20.18
N TYR A 11 -71.64 10.35 20.45
CA TYR A 11 -71.97 9.06 19.84
C TYR A 11 -72.54 9.20 18.42
N PHE A 12 -72.23 8.25 17.54
CA PHE A 12 -73.18 7.77 16.51
C PHE A 12 -72.94 6.27 16.25
N LEU A 13 -73.97 5.47 16.54
CA LEU A 13 -74.15 4.08 16.13
C LEU A 13 -75.00 4.08 14.87
N VAL A 14 -74.59 3.40 13.78
CA VAL A 14 -75.44 2.53 12.94
C VAL A 14 -74.51 1.61 12.13
N GLY A 15 -74.80 0.31 12.09
CA GLY A 15 -74.00 -0.71 11.43
C GLY A 15 -74.21 -0.84 9.92
N CYS A 16 -73.45 -1.74 9.30
CA CYS A 16 -73.88 -2.48 8.12
C CYS A 16 -73.02 -3.75 7.94
N THR A 17 -73.69 -4.79 7.46
CA THR A 17 -73.36 -6.19 7.21
C THR A 17 -72.03 -6.53 6.51
N PRO A 18 -71.49 -7.77 6.69
CA PRO A 18 -70.30 -8.25 6.01
C PRO A 18 -70.63 -8.59 4.54
N GLN A 19 -69.84 -8.05 3.60
CA GLN A 19 -69.86 -8.43 2.20
C GLN A 19 -68.49 -8.98 1.80
N THR A 20 -68.55 -10.22 1.33
CA THR A 20 -67.52 -11.08 0.72
C THR A 20 -66.53 -10.34 -0.18
N GLN A 21 -65.22 -10.56 0.03
CA GLN A 21 -64.16 -10.15 -0.91
C GLN A 21 -64.27 -10.93 -2.23
N PRO A 22 -64.18 -10.28 -3.40
CA PRO A 22 -63.79 -10.95 -4.63
C PRO A 22 -62.27 -11.09 -4.69
N ASP A 23 -61.80 -12.32 -4.86
CA ASP A 23 -60.40 -12.66 -5.16
C ASP A 23 -59.94 -12.02 -6.48
N LEU A 24 -58.86 -11.24 -6.42
CA LEU A 24 -58.15 -10.74 -7.60
C LEU A 24 -56.95 -11.65 -7.92
N PRO A 25 -56.64 -11.87 -9.21
CA PRO A 25 -55.70 -12.89 -9.65
C PRO A 25 -54.25 -12.54 -9.29
N GLN A 26 -53.50 -13.54 -8.82
CA GLN A 26 -52.07 -13.40 -8.53
C GLN A 26 -51.29 -13.11 -9.81
N THR A 27 -50.91 -11.85 -10.01
CA THR A 27 -49.93 -11.45 -11.01
C THR A 27 -48.57 -12.04 -10.63
N SER A 28 -48.08 -12.90 -11.50
CA SER A 28 -46.76 -13.52 -11.47
C SER A 28 -45.65 -12.46 -11.48
N SER A 29 -44.90 -12.38 -10.38
CA SER A 29 -43.62 -11.69 -10.35
C SER A 29 -42.58 -12.52 -11.12
N ILE A 30 -42.18 -12.06 -12.30
CA ILE A 30 -40.94 -12.53 -12.93
C ILE A 30 -39.80 -11.86 -12.15
N PRO A 31 -38.91 -12.60 -11.45
CA PRO A 31 -37.71 -11.98 -10.92
C PRO A 31 -36.79 -11.58 -12.08
N SER A 32 -36.42 -10.29 -12.09
CA SER A 32 -35.33 -9.75 -12.92
C SER A 32 -34.09 -10.63 -12.74
N PRO A 33 -33.37 -11.01 -13.82
CA PRO A 33 -32.17 -11.82 -13.68
C PRO A 33 -31.16 -11.03 -12.85
N GLU A 34 -30.83 -11.59 -11.70
CA GLU A 34 -29.75 -11.15 -10.83
C GLU A 34 -28.46 -11.21 -11.66
N GLN A 35 -28.01 -10.05 -12.15
CA GLN A 35 -26.70 -9.92 -12.76
C GLN A 35 -25.67 -10.23 -11.67
N THR A 36 -25.18 -11.47 -11.67
CA THR A 36 -23.97 -11.84 -10.96
C THR A 36 -22.85 -10.95 -11.49
N ALA A 37 -22.49 -9.92 -10.73
CA ALA A 37 -21.34 -9.08 -11.06
C ALA A 37 -20.12 -10.00 -11.17
N LEU A 38 -19.49 -10.03 -12.35
CA LEU A 38 -18.23 -10.76 -12.53
C LEU A 38 -17.25 -10.29 -11.46
N PRO A 39 -16.53 -11.20 -10.76
CA PRO A 39 -15.56 -10.80 -9.76
C PRO A 39 -14.54 -9.85 -10.42
N LEU A 40 -14.33 -8.68 -9.80
CA LEU A 40 -13.31 -7.75 -10.29
C LEU A 40 -11.98 -8.49 -10.41
N PRO A 41 -11.25 -8.28 -11.51
CA PRO A 41 -9.97 -8.94 -11.69
C PRO A 41 -9.02 -8.53 -10.54
N THR A 42 -8.38 -9.51 -9.92
CA THR A 42 -7.56 -9.31 -8.72
C THR A 42 -6.07 -9.18 -9.07
N PRO A 43 -5.30 -8.33 -8.37
CA PRO A 43 -3.86 -8.26 -8.57
C PRO A 43 -3.18 -9.61 -8.31
N SER A 44 -2.22 -9.98 -9.16
CA SER A 44 -1.44 -11.23 -9.02
C SER A 44 0.03 -10.93 -8.75
N VAL A 45 0.70 -11.76 -7.95
CA VAL A 45 2.12 -11.57 -7.61
C VAL A 45 3.00 -11.87 -8.82
N LEU A 46 3.87 -10.93 -9.20
CA LEU A 46 4.92 -11.14 -10.22
C LEU A 46 6.19 -11.71 -9.59
N LYS A 47 6.75 -10.98 -8.63
CA LYS A 47 8.00 -11.31 -7.93
C LYS A 47 7.99 -10.73 -6.52
N SER A 48 8.74 -11.37 -5.64
CA SER A 48 8.97 -10.89 -4.27
C SER A 48 10.44 -11.09 -3.90
N PHE A 49 10.98 -10.16 -3.12
CA PHE A 49 12.34 -10.22 -2.61
C PHE A 49 12.40 -9.70 -1.18
N SER A 50 13.16 -10.38 -0.32
CA SER A 50 13.32 -10.01 1.08
C SER A 50 14.78 -9.88 1.48
N THR A 51 15.06 -8.93 2.38
CA THR A 51 16.35 -8.79 3.07
C THR A 51 16.15 -8.90 4.58
N PRO A 52 17.08 -9.52 5.33
CA PRO A 52 16.99 -9.63 6.78
C PRO A 52 17.23 -8.27 7.47
N ILE A 53 16.58 -8.05 8.60
CA ILE A 53 16.80 -6.90 9.47
C ILE A 53 17.70 -7.33 10.63
N LEU A 54 18.98 -7.04 10.51
CA LEU A 54 20.00 -7.39 11.50
C LEU A 54 20.08 -6.35 12.62
N ASP A 55 20.05 -5.06 12.28
CA ASP A 55 19.97 -3.97 13.26
C ASP A 55 18.51 -3.59 13.52
N LYS A 56 18.08 -3.90 14.76
CA LYS A 56 16.70 -3.71 15.26
C LYS A 56 16.54 -2.46 16.13
N LYS A 57 17.51 -1.53 16.11
CA LYS A 57 17.39 -0.25 16.84
C LYS A 57 16.15 0.52 16.38
N LYS A 58 15.39 1.04 17.36
CA LYS A 58 14.11 1.71 17.12
C LYS A 58 14.18 2.83 16.07
N ALA A 59 15.14 3.75 16.19
CA ALA A 59 15.31 4.86 15.25
C ALA A 59 15.47 4.41 13.79
N ARG A 60 16.22 3.31 13.56
CA ARG A 60 16.41 2.71 12.24
C ARG A 60 15.11 2.12 11.70
N LEU A 61 14.37 1.38 12.54
CA LEU A 61 13.09 0.80 12.15
C LEU A 61 12.05 1.87 11.85
N ASP A 62 12.00 2.94 12.66
CA ASP A 62 11.10 4.09 12.45
C ASP A 62 11.41 4.78 11.11
N ASN A 63 12.69 4.99 10.78
CA ASN A 63 13.11 5.55 9.49
C ASN A 63 12.66 4.70 8.30
N ILE A 64 12.86 3.38 8.39
CA ILE A 64 12.44 2.45 7.34
C ILE A 64 10.92 2.49 7.17
N ALA A 65 10.18 2.41 8.29
CA ALA A 65 8.71 2.47 8.26
C ALA A 65 8.20 3.79 7.67
N LEU A 66 8.84 4.92 7.99
CA LEU A 66 8.50 6.23 7.44
C LEU A 66 8.72 6.29 5.91
N ALA A 67 9.86 5.77 5.43
CA ALA A 67 10.19 5.79 4.00
C ALA A 67 9.43 4.76 3.16
N ILE A 68 8.87 3.72 3.78
CA ILE A 68 7.98 2.78 3.10
C ILE A 68 6.65 3.44 2.70
N LYS A 69 6.11 4.35 3.53
CA LYS A 69 4.78 4.97 3.32
C LYS A 69 4.53 5.52 1.91
N PRO A 70 5.43 6.32 1.31
CA PRO A 70 5.19 6.85 -0.04
C PRO A 70 5.42 5.83 -1.17
N ILE A 71 6.05 4.68 -0.88
CA ILE A 71 6.36 3.65 -1.87
C ILE A 71 5.26 2.59 -1.89
N ASP A 72 4.78 2.20 -0.71
CA ASP A 72 3.84 1.09 -0.54
C ASP A 72 2.49 1.37 -1.22
N GLY A 73 2.15 0.53 -2.19
CA GLY A 73 0.95 0.64 -3.01
C GLY A 73 1.12 1.47 -4.28
N LYS A 74 2.32 2.04 -4.55
CA LYS A 74 2.56 2.84 -5.76
C LYS A 74 2.34 2.00 -7.02
N ILE A 75 1.52 2.52 -7.92
CA ILE A 75 1.29 1.93 -9.24
C ILE A 75 2.24 2.60 -10.24
N LEU A 76 2.87 1.79 -11.09
CA LEU A 76 3.62 2.22 -12.27
C LEU A 76 2.91 1.77 -13.52
N LYS A 77 2.54 2.72 -14.38
CA LYS A 77 1.97 2.44 -15.70
C LYS A 77 3.03 1.83 -16.62
N PRO A 78 2.62 1.19 -17.73
CA PRO A 78 3.55 0.79 -18.78
C PRO A 78 4.48 1.94 -19.17
N GLN A 79 5.78 1.67 -19.27
CA GLN A 79 6.83 2.63 -19.61
C GLN A 79 7.06 3.78 -18.60
N GLU A 80 6.35 3.79 -17.46
CA GLU A 80 6.62 4.74 -16.38
C GLU A 80 7.91 4.39 -15.64
N GLU A 81 8.70 5.41 -15.31
CA GLU A 81 9.92 5.27 -14.52
C GLU A 81 9.64 5.50 -13.03
N PHE A 82 10.08 4.57 -12.20
CA PHE A 82 10.21 4.75 -10.76
C PHE A 82 11.50 5.50 -10.45
N SER A 83 11.43 6.49 -9.57
CA SER A 83 12.60 7.07 -8.90
C SER A 83 12.40 7.00 -7.39
N PHE A 84 13.38 6.43 -6.70
CA PHE A 84 13.33 6.30 -5.25
C PHE A 84 13.35 7.66 -4.57
N ASN A 85 14.26 8.54 -4.97
CA ASN A 85 14.39 9.88 -4.40
C ASN A 85 13.20 10.79 -4.73
N LYS A 86 12.61 10.68 -5.94
CA LYS A 86 11.38 11.41 -6.28
C LYS A 86 10.19 10.93 -5.44
N THR A 87 10.14 9.64 -5.11
CA THR A 87 9.04 9.05 -4.34
C THR A 87 9.17 9.32 -2.84
N VAL A 88 10.36 9.13 -2.27
CA VAL A 88 10.59 9.25 -0.82
C VAL A 88 10.92 10.69 -0.40
N GLY A 89 11.61 11.45 -1.25
CA GLY A 89 12.12 12.79 -0.95
C GLY A 89 13.32 12.79 0.02
N GLU A 90 13.71 13.98 0.47
CA GLU A 90 14.84 14.21 1.38
C GLU A 90 14.61 13.66 2.79
N ARG A 91 15.64 13.11 3.45
CA ARG A 91 15.49 12.45 4.75
C ARG A 91 15.94 13.37 5.89
N THR A 92 15.09 14.34 6.23
CA THR A 92 15.39 15.36 7.26
C THR A 92 14.71 15.09 8.60
N ALA A 93 15.25 15.66 9.68
CA ALA A 93 14.66 15.64 11.01
C ALA A 93 13.22 16.19 11.05
N GLU A 94 12.92 17.26 10.30
CA GLU A 94 11.58 17.90 10.25
C GLU A 94 10.53 16.96 9.64
N ARG A 95 10.96 16.07 8.74
CA ARG A 95 10.11 15.02 8.17
C ARG A 95 9.97 13.81 9.10
N GLY A 96 10.63 13.82 10.25
CA GLY A 96 10.59 12.76 11.26
C GLY A 96 11.68 11.71 11.11
N PHE A 97 12.68 11.91 10.23
CA PHE A 97 13.82 10.99 10.15
C PHE A 97 14.74 11.18 11.36
N GLN A 98 15.10 10.08 11.99
CA GLN A 98 15.97 10.04 13.15
C GLN A 98 17.40 9.70 12.74
N LYS A 99 18.36 10.11 13.55
CA LYS A 99 19.76 9.68 13.38
C LYS A 99 19.90 8.19 13.69
N ALA A 100 20.42 7.44 12.73
CA ALA A 100 20.74 6.03 12.86
C ALA A 100 22.03 5.72 12.10
N ILE A 101 22.50 4.47 12.14
CA ILE A 101 23.72 4.10 11.42
C ILE A 101 23.48 4.24 9.92
N ILE A 102 24.33 5.03 9.27
CA ILE A 102 24.48 5.16 7.83
C ILE A 102 25.90 4.73 7.44
N PHE A 103 26.09 4.40 6.16
CA PHE A 103 27.41 4.20 5.59
C PHE A 103 27.79 5.47 4.82
N PHE A 104 28.86 6.14 5.26
CA PHE A 104 29.40 7.34 4.61
C PHE A 104 30.91 7.18 4.42
N GLN A 105 31.39 7.33 3.19
CA GLN A 105 32.81 7.14 2.82
C GLN A 105 33.41 5.85 3.41
N GLY A 106 32.64 4.77 3.31
CA GLY A 106 33.02 3.45 3.82
C GLY A 106 33.09 3.28 5.33
N LYS A 107 32.57 4.24 6.11
CA LYS A 107 32.49 4.15 7.57
C LYS A 107 31.05 4.13 8.05
N LYS A 108 30.82 3.36 9.13
CA LYS A 108 29.57 3.40 9.89
C LYS A 108 29.56 4.68 10.72
N VAL A 109 28.70 5.63 10.37
CA VAL A 109 28.52 6.89 11.12
C VAL A 109 27.05 7.08 11.46
N HIS A 110 26.75 7.97 12.42
CA HIS A 110 25.37 8.35 12.71
C HIS A 110 24.94 9.50 11.80
N GLY A 111 23.89 9.28 11.02
CA GLY A 111 23.29 10.28 10.14
C GLY A 111 21.78 10.09 10.02
N GLU A 112 21.10 11.09 9.47
CA GLU A 112 19.65 11.05 9.30
C GLU A 112 19.25 10.00 8.25
N GLY A 113 18.17 9.27 8.52
CA GLY A 113 17.69 8.26 7.58
C GLY A 113 18.55 6.99 7.52
N GLY A 114 19.17 6.56 8.62
CA GLY A 114 19.77 5.21 8.68
C GLY A 114 18.73 4.11 8.40
N GLY A 115 19.10 3.14 7.55
CA GLY A 115 18.26 2.01 7.12
C GLY A 115 17.65 2.14 5.71
N ILE A 116 17.69 3.32 5.10
CA ILE A 116 16.98 3.63 3.84
C ILE A 116 17.53 2.86 2.63
N CYS A 117 18.85 2.68 2.54
CA CYS A 117 19.48 1.92 1.46
C CYS A 117 19.07 0.44 1.43
N GLN A 118 18.55 -0.10 2.53
CA GLN A 118 18.00 -1.45 2.53
C GLN A 118 16.73 -1.52 1.66
N ILE A 119 15.89 -0.46 1.68
CA ILE A 119 14.67 -0.35 0.86
C ILE A 119 15.01 -0.33 -0.63
N SER A 120 15.94 0.54 -1.04
CA SER A 120 16.43 0.57 -2.42
C SER A 120 17.05 -0.77 -2.81
N THR A 121 17.81 -1.43 -1.93
CA THR A 121 18.36 -2.76 -2.21
C THR A 121 17.26 -3.79 -2.51
N SER A 122 16.22 -3.92 -1.68
CA SER A 122 15.16 -4.89 -1.98
C SER A 122 14.35 -4.51 -3.22
N LEU A 123 14.12 -3.22 -3.47
CA LEU A 123 13.43 -2.75 -4.68
C LEU A 123 14.25 -3.05 -5.94
N PHE A 124 15.55 -2.83 -5.91
CA PHE A 124 16.46 -3.15 -7.01
C PHE A 124 16.38 -4.64 -7.34
N ASN A 125 16.51 -5.51 -6.33
CA ASN A 125 16.51 -6.96 -6.56
C ASN A 125 15.15 -7.46 -7.07
N VAL A 126 14.02 -6.99 -6.53
CA VAL A 126 12.71 -7.42 -7.04
C VAL A 126 12.45 -6.90 -8.46
N ALA A 127 12.93 -5.71 -8.80
CA ALA A 127 12.83 -5.14 -10.14
C ALA A 127 13.69 -5.92 -11.14
N GLU A 128 14.95 -6.22 -10.79
CA GLU A 128 15.85 -7.02 -11.61
C GLU A 128 15.30 -8.45 -11.82
N LEU A 129 14.82 -9.10 -10.76
CA LEU A 129 14.19 -10.43 -10.83
C LEU A 129 12.91 -10.46 -11.69
N ALA A 130 12.21 -9.33 -11.79
CA ALA A 130 11.03 -9.18 -12.63
C ALA A 130 11.37 -8.83 -14.09
N GLY A 131 12.64 -8.53 -14.41
CA GLY A 131 13.03 -8.10 -15.75
C GLY A 131 12.66 -6.64 -16.05
N LEU A 132 12.47 -5.80 -15.02
CA LEU A 132 12.34 -4.36 -15.21
C LEU A 132 13.69 -3.76 -15.64
N LYS A 133 13.65 -2.70 -16.46
CA LYS A 133 14.86 -2.04 -16.91
C LYS A 133 15.38 -1.11 -15.82
N ILE A 134 16.50 -1.46 -15.20
CA ILE A 134 17.21 -0.58 -14.27
C ILE A 134 17.89 0.54 -15.07
N THR A 135 17.53 1.79 -14.79
CA THR A 135 18.05 2.98 -15.48
C THR A 135 19.07 3.73 -14.65
N GLU A 136 19.01 3.61 -13.33
CA GLU A 136 20.02 4.13 -12.41
C GLU A 136 20.18 3.19 -11.22
N ARG A 137 21.43 2.88 -10.90
CA ARG A 137 21.82 2.11 -9.72
C ARG A 137 23.23 2.48 -9.31
N HIS A 138 23.42 2.66 -8.01
CA HIS A 138 24.74 2.83 -7.40
C HIS A 138 24.98 1.71 -6.40
N LYS A 139 26.23 1.24 -6.29
CA LYS A 139 26.63 0.26 -5.28
C LYS A 139 27.25 1.00 -4.09
N HIS A 140 27.16 0.40 -2.91
CA HIS A 140 27.96 0.81 -1.77
C HIS A 140 29.43 0.54 -2.08
N THR A 141 30.31 1.42 -1.61
CA THR A 141 31.76 1.21 -1.65
C THR A 141 32.19 0.06 -0.75
N GLU A 142 31.46 -0.14 0.36
CA GLU A 142 31.73 -1.18 1.35
C GLU A 142 30.65 -2.25 1.36
N LYS A 143 31.03 -3.44 1.83
CA LYS A 143 30.10 -4.53 2.04
C LYS A 143 29.02 -4.14 3.05
N VAL A 144 27.78 -4.51 2.71
CA VAL A 144 26.62 -4.43 3.62
C VAL A 144 26.19 -5.82 4.04
N ASP A 145 25.89 -5.99 5.33
CA ASP A 145 25.76 -7.32 5.95
C ASP A 145 24.43 -8.03 5.64
N TYR A 146 23.47 -7.35 5.01
CA TYR A 146 22.11 -7.85 4.76
C TYR A 146 21.87 -8.38 3.34
N ILE A 147 22.89 -8.39 2.47
CA ILE A 147 22.77 -8.87 1.09
C ILE A 147 24.14 -9.38 0.58
N GLU A 148 24.11 -10.23 -0.43
CA GLU A 148 25.32 -10.63 -1.17
C GLU A 148 25.96 -9.45 -1.89
N GLU A 149 27.28 -9.51 -2.06
CA GLU A 149 28.05 -8.48 -2.75
C GLU A 149 27.57 -8.29 -4.19
N GLY A 150 27.47 -7.03 -4.62
CA GLY A 150 27.03 -6.71 -5.97
C GLY A 150 25.53 -6.86 -6.21
N LYS A 151 24.73 -7.15 -5.17
CA LYS A 151 23.25 -7.09 -5.19
C LYS A 151 22.67 -5.91 -4.42
N ASP A 152 23.51 -5.07 -3.86
CA ASP A 152 23.10 -3.89 -3.11
C ASP A 152 22.75 -2.70 -4.03
N ALA A 153 21.93 -1.78 -3.53
CA ALA A 153 21.66 -0.50 -4.19
C ALA A 153 21.65 0.61 -3.16
N THR A 154 22.53 1.60 -3.32
CA THR A 154 22.63 2.76 -2.43
C THR A 154 21.89 3.97 -3.01
N VAL A 155 21.42 4.85 -2.13
CA VAL A 155 20.70 6.08 -2.48
C VAL A 155 21.13 7.22 -1.55
N SER A 156 21.35 8.39 -2.12
CA SER A 156 21.63 9.66 -1.44
C SER A 156 20.78 10.74 -2.10
N TYR A 157 20.05 11.52 -1.31
CA TYR A 157 19.17 12.55 -1.88
C TYR A 157 20.00 13.61 -2.61
N GLY A 158 19.69 13.88 -3.88
CA GLY A 158 20.42 14.84 -4.71
C GLY A 158 21.67 14.29 -5.41
N GLU A 159 22.18 13.12 -5.02
CA GLU A 159 23.44 12.57 -5.55
C GLU A 159 23.30 11.18 -6.21
N ALA A 160 22.56 10.26 -5.59
CA ALA A 160 22.46 8.87 -6.04
C ALA A 160 21.04 8.35 -5.89
N ASP A 161 20.47 7.81 -6.97
CA ASP A 161 19.10 7.32 -7.00
C ASP A 161 19.04 5.83 -7.41
N LEU A 162 17.89 5.21 -7.11
CA LEU A 162 17.50 3.96 -7.74
C LEU A 162 16.36 4.27 -8.69
N ARG A 163 16.58 3.97 -9.97
CA ARG A 163 15.57 4.14 -11.02
C ARG A 163 15.38 2.91 -11.86
N PHE A 164 14.13 2.63 -12.19
CA PHE A 164 13.78 1.54 -13.09
C PHE A 164 12.47 1.83 -13.83
N VAL A 165 12.35 1.30 -15.03
CA VAL A 165 11.19 1.46 -15.91
C VAL A 165 10.33 0.21 -15.89
N ASN A 166 9.02 0.39 -15.80
CA ASN A 166 8.06 -0.68 -16.04
C ASN A 166 8.08 -1.08 -17.53
N THR A 167 8.76 -2.19 -17.85
CA THR A 167 8.89 -2.72 -19.21
C THR A 167 7.70 -3.54 -19.68
N PHE A 168 6.75 -3.84 -18.79
CA PHE A 168 5.53 -4.56 -19.13
C PHE A 168 4.51 -3.67 -19.88
N ASP A 169 3.56 -4.32 -20.54
CA ASP A 169 2.41 -3.70 -21.21
C ASP A 169 1.21 -3.51 -20.26
N PHE A 170 1.33 -3.92 -18.99
CA PHE A 170 0.35 -3.71 -17.94
C PHE A 170 0.91 -2.90 -16.76
N PRO A 171 0.05 -2.24 -15.96
CA PRO A 171 0.50 -1.55 -14.76
C PRO A 171 0.98 -2.55 -13.71
N ILE A 172 2.00 -2.15 -12.94
CA ILE A 172 2.47 -2.91 -11.78
C ILE A 172 2.28 -2.11 -10.50
N GLN A 173 1.96 -2.79 -9.40
CA GLN A 173 1.96 -2.19 -8.07
C GLN A 173 3.21 -2.63 -7.30
N ILE A 174 3.90 -1.66 -6.71
CA ILE A 174 4.97 -1.89 -5.75
C ILE A 174 4.35 -1.98 -4.36
N LYS A 175 4.48 -3.13 -3.71
CA LYS A 175 4.17 -3.32 -2.29
C LYS A 175 5.47 -3.42 -1.51
N VAL A 176 5.61 -2.66 -0.44
CA VAL A 176 6.77 -2.75 0.45
C VAL A 176 6.27 -2.91 1.88
N SER A 177 6.82 -3.89 2.59
CA SER A 177 6.44 -4.18 3.97
C SER A 177 7.66 -4.56 4.79
N MET A 178 7.54 -4.38 6.10
CA MET A 178 8.60 -4.70 7.06
C MET A 178 8.01 -5.41 8.27
N THR A 179 8.66 -6.49 8.69
CA THR A 179 8.48 -7.10 10.00
C THR A 179 9.70 -6.82 10.89
N LYS A 180 9.74 -7.35 12.11
CA LYS A 180 10.93 -7.23 12.97
C LYS A 180 12.18 -7.90 12.40
N ASP A 181 12.02 -8.88 11.50
CA ASP A 181 13.10 -9.76 11.06
C ASP A 181 13.47 -9.58 9.59
N LYS A 182 12.57 -9.02 8.77
CA LYS A 182 12.84 -8.83 7.35
C LYS A 182 12.06 -7.65 6.77
N MET A 183 12.61 -7.08 5.70
CA MET A 183 11.93 -6.16 4.81
C MET A 183 11.68 -6.86 3.47
N THR A 184 10.48 -6.71 2.93
CA THR A 184 10.03 -7.39 1.71
C THR A 184 9.47 -6.39 0.71
N ALA A 185 9.95 -6.46 -0.53
CA ALA A 185 9.37 -5.79 -1.68
C ALA A 185 8.70 -6.83 -2.58
N THR A 186 7.48 -6.54 -3.02
CA THR A 186 6.70 -7.41 -3.91
C THR A 186 6.13 -6.58 -5.04
N LEU A 187 6.26 -7.07 -6.26
CA LEU A 187 5.62 -6.50 -7.44
C LEU A 187 4.37 -7.30 -7.76
N TYR A 188 3.25 -6.62 -7.96
CA TYR A 188 1.99 -7.20 -8.39
C TYR A 188 1.68 -6.74 -9.81
N LYS A 189 1.21 -7.66 -10.66
CA LYS A 189 0.54 -7.33 -11.92
C LYS A 189 -0.85 -6.82 -11.59
N MET A 190 -1.15 -5.62 -12.05
CA MET A 190 -2.50 -5.06 -11.98
C MET A 190 -3.32 -5.55 -13.18
N PRO A 191 -4.63 -5.73 -12.99
CA PRO A 191 -5.53 -6.13 -14.06
C PRO A 191 -5.77 -5.02 -15.09
#